data_AF-A0A0U2GJZ5-F1
#
_entry.id   AF-A0A0U2GJZ5-F1
#
_cell.length_a   1.000
_cell.length_b   1.000
_cell.length_c   1.000
_cell.angle_alpha   90.00
_cell.angle_beta   90.00
_cell.angle_gamma   90.00
#
_symmetry.space_group_name_H-M   'P 1'
#
loop_
_entity.id
_entity.type
_entity.pdbx_description
1 polymer ?
#
loop_
_entity_poly.entity_id
_entity_poly.type
_entity_poly.pdbx_seq_one_letter_code
_entity_poly.pdbx_strand_id
1 'polypeptide(L)'
;MTRVRRGYIARRRRTKIRLFASTFRGAHSRLTRTITQQKMRALVSAHRDRGRKKRDFRRLWITRINAIIRGGGVSYSYSRLIHDLYKRQLLLNRKILAQIAISNRNCFYMISNEIIKSGECEEFNEMI
;
A
#
# COMPACT_ATOMS: atom_id res chain seq x y z
N MET A 1 -28.53 36.82 38.22
CA MET A 1 -27.83 35.82 37.36
C MET A 1 -26.68 35.21 38.14
N THR A 2 -26.53 33.88 38.13
CA THR A 2 -25.50 33.16 38.90
C THR A 2 -24.22 32.97 38.08
N ARG A 3 -23.07 33.38 38.61
CA ARG A 3 -21.77 33.25 37.93
C ARG A 3 -21.27 31.80 37.97
N VAL A 4 -21.21 31.13 36.82
CA VAL A 4 -20.64 29.77 36.69
C VAL A 4 -19.16 29.82 36.32
N ARG A 5 -18.30 29.17 37.11
CA ARG A 5 -16.86 29.05 36.82
C ARG A 5 -16.59 27.87 35.89
N ARG A 6 -15.56 28.00 35.03
CA ARG A 6 -15.17 26.98 34.03
C ARG A 6 -14.63 25.65 34.63
N GLY A 7 -14.11 25.67 35.87
CA GLY A 7 -13.65 24.48 36.58
C GLY A 7 -12.58 23.65 35.84
N TYR A 8 -12.61 22.33 36.08
CA TYR A 8 -11.62 21.37 35.56
C TYR A 8 -11.80 21.03 34.07
N ILE A 9 -12.89 21.43 33.43
CA ILE A 9 -13.24 21.07 32.04
C ILE A 9 -12.12 21.51 31.08
N ALA A 10 -11.55 22.70 31.30
CA ALA A 10 -10.43 23.21 30.51
C ALA A 10 -9.13 22.40 30.69
N ARG A 11 -8.88 21.89 31.90
CA ARG A 11 -7.71 21.05 32.20
C ARG A 11 -7.89 19.68 31.55
N ARG A 12 -9.06 19.05 31.68
CA ARG A 12 -9.38 17.74 31.08
C ARG A 12 -9.15 17.75 29.55
N ARG A 13 -9.63 18.79 28.84
CA ARG A 13 -9.38 18.94 27.39
C ARG A 13 -7.89 19.06 27.06
N ARG A 14 -7.13 19.83 27.84
CA ARG A 14 -5.68 19.99 27.65
C ARG A 14 -4.92 18.69 27.90
N THR A 15 -5.25 17.95 28.95
CA THR A 15 -4.65 16.64 29.25
C THR A 15 -4.90 15.64 28.12
N LYS A 16 -6.13 15.53 27.61
CA LYS A 16 -6.46 14.66 26.46
C LYS A 16 -5.63 14.99 25.21
N ILE A 17 -5.46 16.28 24.92
CA ILE A 17 -4.69 16.76 23.76
C ILE A 17 -3.19 16.52 23.97
N ARG A 18 -2.67 16.69 25.19
CA ARG A 18 -1.27 16.42 25.53
C ARG A 18 -0.93 14.93 25.42
N LEU A 19 -1.84 14.03 25.83
CA LEU A 19 -1.66 12.58 25.68
C LEU A 19 -1.46 12.18 24.21
N PHE A 20 -2.16 12.82 23.28
CA PHE A 20 -1.96 12.59 21.84
C PHE A 20 -0.58 13.02 21.34
N ALA A 21 0.04 14.02 21.98
CA ALA A 21 1.26 14.67 21.53
C ALA A 21 2.50 14.30 22.36
N SER A 22 2.43 13.25 23.17
CA SER A 22 3.52 12.85 24.09
C SER A 22 4.85 12.62 23.37
N THR A 23 4.82 12.01 22.19
CA THR A 23 6.01 11.68 21.38
C THR A 23 6.46 12.83 20.45
N PHE A 24 5.79 13.98 20.47
CA PHE A 24 6.17 15.10 19.61
C PHE A 24 7.43 15.80 20.12
N ARG A 25 8.33 16.17 19.19
CA ARG A 25 9.62 16.79 19.53
C ARG A 25 9.46 18.24 19.99
N GLY A 26 10.24 18.64 20.98
CA GLY A 26 10.40 20.03 21.41
C GLY A 26 9.11 20.70 21.90
N ALA A 27 8.85 21.92 21.42
CA ALA A 27 7.68 22.71 21.81
C ALA A 27 6.33 22.06 21.44
N HIS A 28 6.33 21.12 20.49
CA HIS A 28 5.12 20.44 20.01
C HIS A 28 4.51 19.45 21.00
N SER A 29 5.22 19.06 22.07
CA SER A 29 4.68 18.25 23.17
C SER A 29 4.39 19.06 24.45
N ARG A 30 4.89 20.30 24.52
CA ARG A 30 4.84 21.15 25.73
C ARG A 30 3.77 22.24 25.66
N LEU A 31 3.78 23.05 24.61
CA LEU A 31 2.95 24.26 24.49
C LEU A 31 1.54 23.92 23.97
N THR A 32 0.49 24.28 24.72
CA THR A 32 -0.90 23.89 24.40
C THR A 32 -1.39 24.40 23.06
N ARG A 33 -1.08 25.66 22.71
CA ARG A 33 -1.44 26.27 21.41
C ARG A 33 -0.76 25.55 20.25
N THR A 34 0.53 25.26 20.41
CA THR A 34 1.32 24.54 19.41
C THR A 34 0.85 23.10 19.25
N ILE A 35 0.57 22.39 20.35
CA ILE A 35 0.04 21.02 20.31
C ILE A 35 -1.26 20.98 19.51
N THR A 36 -2.16 21.93 19.71
CA THR A 36 -3.44 21.95 18.97
C THR A 36 -3.24 22.07 17.47
N GLN A 37 -2.31 22.92 17.02
CA GLN A 37 -1.97 23.06 15.61
C GLN A 37 -1.36 21.77 15.05
N GLN A 38 -0.42 21.17 15.77
CA GLN A 38 0.23 19.93 15.33
C GLN A 38 -0.72 18.75 15.30
N LYS A 39 -1.61 18.65 16.28
CA LYS A 39 -2.66 17.63 16.29
C LYS A 39 -3.52 17.71 15.02
N MET A 40 -3.94 18.91 14.62
CA MET A 40 -4.74 19.08 13.40
C MET A 40 -3.95 18.65 12.16
N ARG A 41 -2.69 19.08 12.02
CA ARG A 41 -1.82 18.67 10.91
C ARG A 41 -1.61 17.16 10.85
N ALA A 42 -1.32 16.54 11.99
CA ALA A 42 -1.11 15.09 12.08
C ALA A 42 -2.35 14.30 11.64
N LEU A 43 -3.55 14.73 12.05
CA LEU A 43 -4.80 14.09 11.65
C LEU A 43 -5.10 14.24 10.16
N VAL A 44 -4.85 15.43 9.58
CA VAL A 44 -5.00 15.68 8.15
C VAL A 44 -4.03 14.81 7.34
N SER A 45 -2.76 14.77 7.71
CA SER A 45 -1.76 13.90 7.07
C SER A 45 -2.16 12.42 7.20
N ALA A 46 -2.54 11.97 8.39
CA ALA A 46 -2.96 10.58 8.60
C ALA A 46 -4.15 10.18 7.72
N HIS A 47 -5.14 11.06 7.56
CA HIS A 47 -6.28 10.81 6.68
C HIS A 47 -5.84 10.70 5.21
N ARG A 48 -5.06 11.67 4.73
CA ARG A 48 -4.51 11.68 3.37
C ARG A 48 -3.66 10.45 3.07
N ASP A 49 -2.79 10.07 4.01
CA ASP A 49 -1.79 9.04 3.82
C ASP A 49 -2.40 7.62 3.88
N ARG A 50 -3.56 7.42 4.53
CA ARG A 50 -4.33 6.17 4.41
C ARG A 50 -4.72 5.86 2.96
N GLY A 51 -5.08 6.89 2.19
CA GLY A 51 -5.35 6.75 0.76
C GLY A 51 -4.07 6.47 -0.04
N ARG A 52 -2.99 7.22 0.24
CA ARG A 52 -1.68 7.05 -0.44
C ARG A 52 -1.06 5.68 -0.21
N LYS A 53 -1.18 5.12 1.00
CA LYS A 53 -0.68 3.78 1.36
C LYS A 53 -1.17 2.69 0.40
N LYS A 54 -2.40 2.79 -0.11
CA LYS A 54 -2.93 1.84 -1.11
C LYS A 54 -2.19 1.94 -2.45
N ARG A 55 -1.86 3.16 -2.88
CA ARG A 55 -1.07 3.43 -4.09
C ARG A 55 0.37 2.98 -3.92
N ASP A 56 0.98 3.28 -2.78
CA ASP A 56 2.38 2.96 -2.48
C ASP A 56 2.61 1.45 -2.43
N PHE A 57 1.71 0.67 -1.81
CA PHE A 57 1.80 -0.78 -1.86
C PHE A 57 1.62 -1.35 -3.25
N ARG A 58 0.67 -0.83 -4.03
CA ARG A 58 0.51 -1.27 -5.42
C ARG A 58 1.79 -1.01 -6.22
N ARG A 59 2.40 0.17 -6.06
CA ARG A 59 3.70 0.50 -6.68
C ARG A 59 4.78 -0.48 -6.25
N LEU A 60 4.89 -0.77 -4.95
CA LEU A 60 5.87 -1.71 -4.41
C LEU A 60 5.70 -3.13 -4.99
N TRP A 61 4.46 -3.64 -5.09
CA TRP A 61 4.20 -4.97 -5.66
C TRP A 61 4.61 -5.04 -7.13
N ILE A 62 4.31 -4.01 -7.91
CA ILE A 62 4.71 -3.92 -9.32
C ILE A 62 6.25 -3.94 -9.44
N THR A 63 6.95 -3.13 -8.64
CA THR A 63 8.42 -3.09 -8.64
C THR A 63 9.02 -4.44 -8.29
N ARG A 64 8.47 -5.13 -7.28
CA ARG A 64 8.94 -6.47 -6.87
C ARG A 64 8.75 -7.51 -7.98
N ILE A 65 7.58 -7.56 -8.59
CA ILE A 65 7.29 -8.48 -9.70
C ILE A 65 8.22 -8.20 -10.89
N ASN A 66 8.39 -6.93 -11.25
CA ASN A 66 9.25 -6.53 -12.38
C ASN A 66 10.72 -6.93 -12.16
N ALA A 67 11.23 -6.79 -10.92
CA ALA A 67 12.60 -7.20 -10.60
C ALA A 67 12.81 -8.72 -10.78
N ILE A 68 11.83 -9.53 -10.39
CA ILE A 68 11.92 -11.00 -10.46
C ILE A 68 11.81 -11.49 -11.90
N ILE A 69 10.89 -10.91 -12.67
CA ILE A 69 10.74 -11.21 -14.10
C ILE A 69 12.06 -10.95 -14.84
N ARG A 70 12.69 -9.80 -14.57
CA ARG A 70 13.98 -9.44 -15.18
C ARG A 70 15.12 -10.36 -14.79
N GLY A 71 15.12 -10.89 -13.57
CA GLY A 71 16.14 -11.82 -13.10
C GLY A 71 15.97 -13.25 -13.61
N GLY A 72 14.77 -13.62 -14.05
CA GLY A 72 14.44 -15.00 -14.42
C GLY A 72 14.43 -15.33 -15.91
N GLY A 73 14.43 -14.34 -16.80
CA GLY A 73 14.42 -14.56 -18.26
C GLY A 73 13.10 -15.12 -18.84
N VAL A 74 12.15 -15.54 -17.99
CA VAL A 74 10.94 -16.29 -18.39
C VAL A 74 9.80 -15.38 -18.89
N SER A 75 9.91 -14.06 -18.85
CA SER A 75 8.94 -13.15 -19.51
C SER A 75 9.62 -11.81 -19.82
N TYR A 76 9.43 -11.28 -21.03
CA TYR A 76 10.17 -10.07 -21.47
C TYR A 76 9.79 -8.78 -20.72
N SER A 77 8.60 -8.70 -20.11
CA SER A 77 8.15 -7.51 -19.39
C SER A 77 6.96 -7.76 -18.45
N TYR A 78 6.82 -6.92 -17.41
CA TYR A 78 5.68 -6.92 -16.49
C TYR A 78 4.33 -6.73 -17.21
N SER A 79 4.29 -5.87 -18.24
CA SER A 79 3.06 -5.57 -18.99
C SER A 79 2.55 -6.79 -19.74
N ARG A 80 3.45 -7.55 -20.40
CA ARG A 80 3.10 -8.77 -21.13
C ARG A 80 2.55 -9.84 -20.18
N LEU A 81 3.23 -10.10 -19.06
CA LEU A 81 2.75 -11.07 -18.05
C LEU A 81 1.33 -10.73 -17.58
N ILE A 82 1.06 -9.46 -17.28
CA ILE A 82 -0.27 -9.05 -16.80
C ILE A 82 -1.32 -9.19 -17.91
N HIS A 83 -0.98 -8.80 -19.15
CA HIS A 83 -1.86 -8.98 -20.29
C HIS A 83 -2.26 -10.46 -20.46
N ASP A 84 -1.29 -11.36 -20.43
CA ASP A 84 -1.51 -12.78 -20.66
C ASP A 84 -2.29 -13.43 -19.49
N LEU A 85 -2.06 -12.97 -18.25
CA LEU A 85 -2.89 -13.34 -17.10
C LEU A 85 -4.36 -12.95 -17.29
N TYR A 86 -4.63 -11.75 -17.82
CA TYR A 86 -6.01 -11.32 -18.09
C TYR A 86 -6.64 -12.06 -19.27
N LYS A 87 -5.88 -12.31 -20.36
CA LYS A 87 -6.36 -13.10 -21.52
C LYS A 87 -6.84 -14.48 -21.06
N ARG A 88 -6.10 -15.09 -20.13
CA ARG A 88 -6.39 -16.41 -19.55
C ARG A 88 -7.38 -16.40 -18.38
N GLN A 89 -8.01 -15.25 -18.10
CA GLN A 89 -8.98 -15.06 -17.01
C GLN A 89 -8.45 -15.43 -15.61
N LEU A 90 -7.13 -15.40 -15.40
CA LEU A 90 -6.52 -15.64 -14.10
C LEU A 90 -6.61 -14.37 -13.24
N LEU A 91 -7.60 -14.33 -12.34
CA LEU A 91 -7.90 -13.19 -11.46
C LEU A 91 -6.93 -13.05 -10.26
N LEU A 92 -5.63 -13.18 -10.50
CA LEU A 92 -4.62 -13.05 -9.45
C LEU A 92 -4.33 -11.60 -9.11
N ASN A 93 -4.52 -11.26 -7.84
CA ASN A 93 -4.16 -9.95 -7.31
C ASN A 93 -2.63 -9.76 -7.27
N ARG A 94 -2.17 -8.56 -7.63
CA ARG A 94 -0.74 -8.17 -7.61
C ARG A 94 -0.07 -8.36 -6.24
N LYS A 95 -0.84 -8.26 -5.16
CA LYS A 95 -0.38 -8.57 -3.80
C LYS A 95 0.08 -10.03 -3.68
N ILE A 96 -0.76 -10.95 -4.12
CA ILE A 96 -0.51 -12.40 -4.05
C ILE A 96 0.64 -12.75 -4.98
N LEU A 97 0.63 -12.22 -6.21
CA LEU A 97 1.69 -12.45 -7.17
C LEU A 97 3.06 -11.98 -6.65
N ALA A 98 3.14 -10.78 -6.06
CA ALA A 98 4.37 -10.28 -5.45
C ALA A 98 4.83 -11.10 -4.24
N GLN A 99 3.88 -11.65 -3.47
CA GLN A 99 4.20 -12.51 -2.32
C GLN A 99 4.75 -13.86 -2.77
N ILE A 100 4.08 -14.51 -3.74
CA ILE A 100 4.54 -15.78 -4.33
C ILE A 100 5.93 -15.59 -4.92
N ALA A 101 6.15 -14.51 -5.67
CA ALA A 101 7.44 -14.24 -6.30
C ALA A 101 8.60 -14.12 -5.28
N ILE A 102 8.34 -13.57 -4.10
CA ILE A 102 9.34 -13.49 -3.01
C ILE A 102 9.50 -14.82 -2.29
N SER A 103 8.39 -15.46 -1.89
CA SER A 103 8.40 -16.66 -1.04
C SER A 103 8.84 -17.91 -1.79
N ASN A 104 8.41 -18.09 -3.04
CA ASN A 104 8.75 -19.26 -3.84
C ASN A 104 8.87 -18.87 -5.33
N ARG A 105 10.12 -18.66 -5.76
CA ARG A 105 10.42 -18.32 -7.15
C ARG A 105 10.05 -19.44 -8.12
N ASN A 106 10.21 -20.70 -7.73
CA ASN A 106 9.90 -21.85 -8.59
C ASN A 106 8.41 -21.90 -8.93
N CYS A 107 7.54 -21.63 -7.95
CA CYS A 107 6.10 -21.54 -8.16
C CYS A 107 5.74 -20.42 -9.14
N PHE A 108 6.40 -19.25 -9.03
CA PHE A 108 6.21 -18.15 -9.98
C PHE A 108 6.62 -18.55 -11.41
N TYR A 109 7.73 -19.28 -11.56
CA TYR A 109 8.17 -19.76 -12.86
C TYR A 109 7.26 -20.82 -13.48
N MET A 110 6.68 -21.71 -12.66
CA MET A 110 5.67 -22.65 -13.13
C MET A 110 4.45 -21.91 -13.69
N ILE A 111 3.97 -20.89 -12.98
CA ILE A 111 2.85 -20.05 -13.44
C ILE A 111 3.21 -19.35 -14.75
N SER A 112 4.41 -18.78 -14.89
CA SER A 112 4.81 -18.12 -16.14
C SER A 112 4.96 -19.10 -17.30
N ASN A 113 5.50 -20.30 -17.05
CA ASN A 113 5.65 -21.32 -18.10
C ASN A 113 4.30 -21.82 -18.60
N GLU A 114 3.34 -22.02 -17.71
CA GLU A 114 1.97 -22.39 -18.08
C GLU A 114 1.32 -21.30 -18.95
N ILE A 115 1.61 -20.03 -18.66
CA ILE A 115 1.14 -18.88 -19.43
C ILE A 115 1.80 -18.78 -20.82
N ILE A 116 3.01 -19.29 -20.99
CA ILE A 116 3.68 -19.33 -22.31
C ILE A 116 3.13 -20.49 -23.14
N LYS A 117 3.10 -21.70 -22.58
CA LYS A 117 2.75 -22.94 -23.30
C LYS A 117 1.44 -22.84 -24.06
N SER A 118 0.38 -22.36 -23.42
CA SER A 118 -0.94 -22.31 -24.08
C SER A 118 -1.12 -21.13 -25.06
N GLY A 119 -0.14 -20.21 -25.16
CA GLY A 119 -0.15 -19.17 -26.21
C GLY A 119 0.19 -19.73 -27.58
N GLU A 120 1.07 -20.74 -27.63
CA GLU A 120 1.41 -21.47 -28.87
C GLU A 120 0.22 -22.31 -29.37
N CYS A 121 -0.69 -22.74 -28.49
CA CYS A 121 -1.86 -23.53 -28.89
C CYS A 121 -3.01 -22.71 -29.48
N GLU A 122 -3.14 -21.42 -29.14
CA GLU A 122 -4.20 -20.55 -29.70
C GLU A 122 -3.86 -20.05 -31.10
N GLU A 123 -2.59 -19.75 -31.39
CA GLU A 123 -2.16 -19.32 -32.75
C GLU A 123 -2.37 -20.43 -33.80
N PHE A 124 -2.30 -21.71 -33.41
CA PHE A 124 -2.61 -22.83 -34.30
C PHE A 124 -4.10 -23.02 -34.58
N ASN A 125 -4.99 -22.56 -33.70
CA ASN A 125 -6.45 -22.67 -33.87
C ASN A 125 -7.04 -21.49 -34.66
N GLU A 126 -6.37 -20.34 -34.75
CA GLU A 126 -6.77 -19.23 -35.64
C GLU A 126 -6.24 -19.40 -37.08
N MET A 127 -5.38 -20.39 -37.33
CA MET A 127 -4.81 -20.69 -38.65
C MET A 127 -5.56 -21.79 -39.44
N ILE A 128 -6.66 -22.32 -38.89
CA ILE A 128 -7.60 -23.27 -39.54
C ILE A 128 -8.96 -22.56 -39.66
#